data_AF-A0A844GAE0-F1
#
_entry.id   AF-A0A844GAE0-F1
#
_cell.length_a   1.000
_cell.length_b   1.000
_cell.length_c   1.000
_cell.angle_alpha   90.00
_cell.angle_beta   90.00
_cell.angle_gamma   90.00
#
_symmetry.space_group_name_H-M   'P 1'
#
loop_
_entity.id
_entity.type
_entity.pdbx_description
1 polymer ?
#
loop_
_entity_poly.entity_id
_entity_poly.type
_entity_poly.pdbx_seq_one_letter_code
_entity_poly.pdbx_strand_id
1 'polypeptide(L)'
;MKVKCSCPKNTDYAYIKVKVAIPRIDLDIDSDNNNGLGMPDRSQAEELEEEKKDTVGKLVLLNDFDTDGDGIPDFADGYDNINLEPEANQRGDNVSADFVPVVVSISSGLDPAKTKVRFSYPACDPAIVFKRTVDGVMDFLLPPEGNIRLWTKNGSTARAKESIVKDSSPGDYIPPDVDIPFEKLNPNGNVAVIYLEAVQSFGDETNKDQISVAFSDYKDVPADSVFYSVLRLRMGIDGNRDQVIDLYNPADRSALFWPNDDRDTRAFSKDGYVEDDLDGSERDCDDDTIGTSKACIRDLEDFTKLHIEIDRNDSIYKNPDLSLLVKSSGVTVNLFKVHDTLSL
;
A
#
# COMPACT_ATOMS: atom_id res chain seq x y z
N MET A 1 -34.43 25.61 13.83
CA MET A 1 -35.33 25.42 12.67
C MET A 1 -36.31 26.61 12.63
N LYS A 2 -36.23 27.51 11.64
CA LYS A 2 -37.22 28.58 11.44
C LYS A 2 -38.17 28.15 10.32
N VAL A 3 -39.39 27.77 10.69
CA VAL A 3 -40.42 27.36 9.72
C VAL A 3 -41.08 28.61 9.15
N LYS A 4 -40.98 28.82 7.83
CA LYS A 4 -41.74 29.87 7.13
C LYS A 4 -43.09 29.29 6.72
N CYS A 5 -44.14 29.63 7.45
CA CYS A 5 -45.51 29.33 7.04
C CYS A 5 -46.01 30.45 6.13
N SER A 6 -46.38 30.12 4.90
CA SER A 6 -47.21 30.98 4.05
C SER A 6 -48.58 30.36 3.95
N CYS A 7 -49.60 31.02 4.49
CA CYS A 7 -50.99 30.60 4.33
C CYS A 7 -51.54 31.23 3.04
N PRO A 8 -51.91 30.45 2.01
CA PRO A 8 -52.66 30.98 0.88
C PRO A 8 -54.00 31.50 1.38
N LYS A 9 -54.42 32.70 0.96
CA LYS A 9 -55.77 33.18 1.27
C LYS A 9 -56.79 32.22 0.65
N ASN A 10 -57.74 31.75 1.47
CA ASN A 10 -58.90 30.89 1.12
C ASN A 10 -58.69 29.36 1.06
N THR A 11 -57.80 28.78 1.87
CA THR A 11 -57.78 27.31 2.08
C THR A 11 -57.67 26.96 3.57
N ASP A 12 -58.46 26.00 4.05
CA ASP A 12 -58.40 25.49 5.45
C ASP A 12 -57.16 24.62 5.74
N TYR A 13 -56.25 24.49 4.79
CA TYR A 13 -55.02 23.71 4.91
C TYR A 13 -53.79 24.59 4.70
N ALA A 14 -52.83 24.50 5.61
CA ALA A 14 -51.48 25.01 5.42
C ALA A 14 -50.58 23.84 5.01
N TYR A 15 -49.85 23.96 3.89
CA TYR A 15 -48.81 23.01 3.54
C TYR A 15 -47.44 23.51 4.03
N ILE A 16 -46.71 22.65 4.73
CA ILE A 16 -45.31 22.88 5.08
C ILE A 16 -44.47 22.12 4.06
N LYS A 17 -43.67 22.84 3.27
CA LYS A 17 -42.60 22.21 2.47
C LYS A 17 -41.39 22.02 3.38
N VAL A 18 -41.18 20.78 3.83
CA VAL A 18 -39.96 20.38 4.52
C VAL A 18 -38.97 19.91 3.46
N LYS A 19 -37.81 20.56 3.37
CA LYS A 19 -36.68 20.02 2.61
C LYS A 19 -35.96 19.05 3.55
N VAL A 20 -36.21 17.76 3.37
CA VAL A 20 -35.49 16.71 4.10
C VAL A 20 -34.15 16.50 3.41
N ALA A 21 -33.06 16.89 4.06
CA ALA A 21 -31.73 16.43 3.68
C ALA A 21 -31.51 15.12 4.44
N ILE A 22 -31.39 14.01 3.71
CA ILE A 22 -31.00 12.73 4.31
C ILE A 22 -29.49 12.82 4.50
N PRO A 23 -28.97 12.73 5.74
CA PRO A 23 -27.54 12.67 5.98
C PRO A 23 -26.95 11.48 5.21
N ARG A 24 -25.85 11.71 4.53
CA ARG A 24 -25.02 10.70 3.86
C ARG A 24 -23.59 10.80 4.35
N ILE A 25 -22.99 9.65 4.53
CA ILE A 25 -21.56 9.45 4.73
C ILE A 25 -21.06 8.56 3.59
N ASP A 26 -19.79 8.71 3.26
CA ASP A 26 -19.19 8.25 2.01
C ASP A 26 -17.72 7.96 2.29
N LEU A 27 -17.21 6.85 1.79
CA LEU A 27 -15.83 6.40 1.95
C LEU A 27 -15.29 5.96 0.59
N ASP A 28 -14.31 6.67 0.05
CA ASP A 28 -13.72 6.32 -1.25
C ASP A 28 -12.27 5.83 -1.07
N ILE A 29 -11.91 4.79 -1.81
CA ILE A 29 -10.53 4.33 -2.02
C ILE A 29 -10.34 3.95 -3.49
N ASP A 30 -9.09 3.86 -3.95
CA ASP A 30 -8.71 3.42 -5.30
C ASP A 30 -8.93 1.89 -5.45
N SER A 31 -10.20 1.48 -5.42
CA SER A 31 -10.70 0.10 -5.45
C SER A 31 -10.35 -0.62 -6.74
N ASP A 32 -10.27 0.11 -7.86
CA ASP A 32 -9.87 -0.45 -9.16
C ASP A 32 -8.34 -0.53 -9.36
N ASN A 33 -7.57 0.01 -8.40
CA ASN A 33 -6.11 0.01 -8.35
C ASN A 33 -5.42 0.72 -9.53
N ASN A 34 -6.05 1.72 -10.12
CA ASN A 34 -5.50 2.45 -11.28
C ASN A 34 -4.67 3.68 -10.90
N ASN A 35 -4.75 4.16 -9.65
CA ASN A 35 -4.11 5.42 -9.20
C ASN A 35 -2.92 5.22 -8.25
N GLY A 36 -2.61 3.99 -7.85
CA GLY A 36 -1.43 3.68 -7.03
C GLY A 36 -1.51 4.30 -5.63
N LEU A 37 -0.66 5.28 -5.33
CA LEU A 37 -0.73 6.08 -4.09
C LEU A 37 -1.39 7.46 -4.31
N GLY A 38 -1.94 7.70 -5.51
CA GLY A 38 -2.74 8.89 -5.82
C GLY A 38 -4.14 8.82 -5.23
N MET A 39 -4.87 9.94 -5.28
CA MET A 39 -6.26 10.02 -4.83
C MET A 39 -7.16 9.07 -5.63
N PRO A 40 -8.23 8.50 -5.02
CA PRO A 40 -9.27 7.82 -5.79
C PRO A 40 -9.97 8.76 -6.75
N ASP A 41 -10.49 8.21 -7.84
CA ASP A 41 -11.21 8.98 -8.86
C ASP A 41 -12.59 9.46 -8.39
N ARG A 42 -13.20 8.76 -7.43
CA ARG A 42 -14.55 9.06 -6.88
C ARG A 42 -15.61 9.17 -7.97
N SER A 43 -15.43 8.34 -9.00
CA SER A 43 -16.26 8.31 -10.20
C SER A 43 -17.33 7.24 -10.02
N GLN A 44 -18.41 7.30 -10.81
CA GLN A 44 -19.40 6.23 -10.80
C GLN A 44 -18.80 4.85 -11.12
N ALA A 45 -17.71 4.79 -11.89
CA ALA A 45 -17.02 3.52 -12.13
C ALA A 45 -16.35 3.02 -10.86
N GLU A 46 -15.69 3.90 -10.10
CA GLU A 46 -15.07 3.61 -8.81
C GLU A 46 -16.09 3.04 -7.81
N GLU A 47 -17.24 3.70 -7.66
CA GLU A 47 -18.34 3.25 -6.80
C GLU A 47 -18.81 1.84 -7.15
N LEU A 48 -18.88 1.53 -8.45
CA LEU A 48 -19.30 0.20 -8.92
C LEU A 48 -18.23 -0.85 -8.65
N GLU A 49 -16.95 -0.49 -8.59
CA GLU A 49 -15.87 -1.42 -8.20
C GLU A 49 -15.86 -1.67 -6.69
N GLU A 50 -16.13 -0.65 -5.89
CA GLU A 50 -16.27 -0.76 -4.42
C GLU A 50 -17.41 -1.71 -4.02
N GLU A 51 -18.55 -1.66 -4.73
CA GLU A 51 -19.70 -2.53 -4.44
C GLU A 51 -19.46 -4.02 -4.79
N LYS A 52 -18.41 -4.35 -5.56
CA LYS A 52 -18.12 -5.74 -5.98
C LYS A 52 -17.46 -6.54 -4.87
N LYS A 53 -18.16 -7.56 -4.40
CA LYS A 53 -17.65 -8.45 -3.34
C LYS A 53 -16.55 -9.41 -3.83
N ASP A 54 -16.47 -9.66 -5.12
CA ASP A 54 -15.53 -10.59 -5.76
C ASP A 54 -14.23 -9.92 -6.24
N THR A 55 -14.08 -8.60 -6.07
CA THR A 55 -12.79 -7.93 -6.26
C THR A 55 -11.89 -8.09 -5.04
N VAL A 56 -10.59 -7.84 -5.21
CA VAL A 56 -9.62 -7.79 -4.09
C VAL A 56 -9.72 -6.47 -3.30
N GLY A 57 -10.50 -5.49 -3.76
CA GLY A 57 -10.46 -4.12 -3.26
C GLY A 57 -9.12 -3.45 -3.54
N LYS A 58 -8.77 -2.42 -2.76
CA LYS A 58 -7.47 -1.77 -2.87
C LYS A 58 -6.33 -2.69 -2.42
N LEU A 59 -5.32 -2.89 -3.26
CA LEU A 59 -4.05 -3.52 -2.88
C LEU A 59 -3.20 -2.52 -2.09
N VAL A 60 -2.80 -2.89 -0.88
CA VAL A 60 -1.97 -2.07 0.02
C VAL A 60 -0.69 -2.83 0.31
N LEU A 61 0.46 -2.24 0.00
CA LEU A 61 1.74 -2.86 0.31
C LEU A 61 1.99 -2.86 1.82
N LEU A 62 2.54 -3.96 2.32
CA LEU A 62 2.98 -4.07 3.71
C LEU A 62 4.12 -3.07 3.98
N ASN A 63 4.00 -2.27 5.03
CA ASN A 63 4.95 -1.25 5.41
C ASN A 63 6.15 -1.82 6.21
N ASP A 64 6.75 -2.93 5.74
CA ASP A 64 7.83 -3.67 6.41
C ASP A 64 9.22 -3.50 5.73
N PHE A 65 9.36 -2.43 4.94
CA PHE A 65 10.61 -1.96 4.39
C PHE A 65 11.36 -1.07 5.40
N ASP A 66 12.40 -0.39 4.94
CA ASP A 66 13.24 0.53 5.72
C ASP A 66 13.60 1.66 4.75
N THR A 67 12.78 2.69 4.73
CA THR A 67 12.77 3.76 3.71
C THR A 67 14.03 4.61 3.78
N ASP A 68 14.56 4.88 4.97
CA ASP A 68 15.73 5.75 5.15
C ASP A 68 17.03 5.00 5.47
N GLY A 69 16.97 3.69 5.69
CA GLY A 69 18.11 2.79 5.81
C GLY A 69 18.76 2.80 7.19
N ASP A 70 18.01 3.19 8.23
CA ASP A 70 18.53 3.26 9.60
C ASP A 70 18.39 1.93 10.39
N GLY A 71 17.75 0.93 9.78
CA GLY A 71 17.51 -0.39 10.35
C GLY A 71 16.21 -0.50 11.16
N ILE A 72 15.35 0.51 11.13
CA ILE A 72 14.00 0.50 11.71
C ILE A 72 12.99 0.22 10.59
N PRO A 73 12.08 -0.76 10.76
CA PRO A 73 11.02 -0.98 9.78
C PRO A 73 10.06 0.20 9.68
N ASP A 74 9.59 0.50 8.48
CA ASP A 74 8.74 1.67 8.19
C ASP A 74 7.46 1.72 9.05
N PHE A 75 6.87 0.56 9.43
CA PHE A 75 5.72 0.48 10.33
C PHE A 75 6.02 0.91 11.78
N ALA A 76 7.29 0.94 12.16
CA ALA A 76 7.76 1.34 13.49
C ALA A 76 8.37 2.75 13.50
N ASP A 77 8.41 3.42 12.34
CA ASP A 77 9.07 4.70 12.09
C ASP A 77 8.09 5.84 11.71
N GLY A 78 8.56 7.08 11.72
CA GLY A 78 7.85 8.29 11.29
C GLY A 78 6.90 8.86 12.34
N TYR A 79 6.90 8.32 13.55
CA TYR A 79 6.05 8.79 14.66
C TYR A 79 6.74 8.73 16.02
N ASP A 80 6.15 9.37 17.02
CA ASP A 80 6.66 9.48 18.39
C ASP A 80 6.54 8.17 19.20
N ASN A 81 7.29 7.14 18.80
CA ASN A 81 7.25 5.80 19.39
C ASN A 81 8.13 5.65 20.66
N ILE A 82 7.57 6.02 21.82
CA ILE A 82 8.25 5.99 23.12
C ILE A 82 8.67 4.60 23.65
N ASN A 83 8.21 3.49 23.05
CA ASN A 83 8.50 2.14 23.55
C ASN A 83 9.80 1.56 22.97
N LEU A 84 10.55 2.31 22.15
CA LEU A 84 11.75 1.83 21.47
C LEU A 84 13.07 2.12 22.22
N GLU A 85 13.07 3.02 23.20
CA GLU A 85 14.08 3.34 24.25
C GLU A 85 13.61 4.65 24.94
N PRO A 86 14.06 5.00 26.16
CA PRO A 86 13.58 6.19 26.91
C PRO A 86 13.72 7.55 26.20
N GLU A 87 14.50 7.63 25.11
CA GLU A 87 14.78 8.85 24.34
C GLU A 87 14.50 8.73 22.82
N ALA A 88 14.04 7.56 22.33
CA ALA A 88 13.93 7.28 20.90
C ALA A 88 12.59 7.75 20.31
N ASN A 89 12.50 9.06 20.05
CA ASN A 89 11.45 9.63 19.21
C ASN A 89 11.78 9.36 17.73
N GLN A 90 11.07 8.44 17.07
CA GLN A 90 11.22 8.14 15.63
C GLN A 90 10.44 9.08 14.71
N ARG A 91 10.08 10.25 15.23
CA ARG A 91 9.31 11.21 14.45
C ARG A 91 10.22 11.95 13.47
N GLY A 92 10.08 11.63 12.19
CA GLY A 92 10.76 12.29 11.08
C GLY A 92 9.86 12.39 9.84
N ASP A 93 10.24 13.28 8.93
CA ASP A 93 9.65 13.35 7.58
C ASP A 93 10.46 12.45 6.64
N ASN A 94 9.78 11.73 5.74
CA ASN A 94 10.36 10.82 4.74
C ASN A 94 11.19 9.65 5.33
N VAL A 95 10.84 9.20 6.52
CA VAL A 95 11.45 8.02 7.20
C VAL A 95 10.55 6.78 7.14
N SER A 96 9.38 6.90 6.51
CA SER A 96 8.43 5.80 6.31
C SER A 96 7.83 5.94 4.92
N ALA A 97 7.33 4.84 4.35
CA ALA A 97 6.77 4.82 2.99
C ALA A 97 5.49 5.66 2.88
N ASP A 98 5.16 6.12 1.68
CA ASP A 98 3.87 6.79 1.43
C ASP A 98 2.69 5.83 1.62
N PHE A 99 1.59 6.35 2.17
CA PHE A 99 0.40 5.60 2.52
C PHE A 99 -0.70 5.78 1.47
N VAL A 100 -1.66 4.84 1.44
CA VAL A 100 -2.78 4.91 0.50
C VAL A 100 -3.78 5.98 0.97
N PRO A 101 -4.14 6.97 0.14
CA PRO A 101 -5.16 7.95 0.52
C PRO A 101 -6.57 7.32 0.48
N VAL A 102 -7.36 7.64 1.48
CA VAL A 102 -8.78 7.29 1.60
C VAL A 102 -9.56 8.58 1.82
N VAL A 103 -10.62 8.78 1.05
CA VAL A 103 -11.45 9.99 1.15
C VAL A 103 -12.70 9.68 1.97
N VAL A 104 -12.98 10.51 2.96
CA VAL A 104 -14.19 10.38 3.79
C VAL A 104 -15.02 11.63 3.57
N SER A 105 -16.29 11.49 3.23
CA SER A 105 -17.17 12.65 3.08
C SER A 105 -18.47 12.53 3.86
N ILE A 106 -18.97 13.67 4.32
CA ILE A 106 -20.30 13.81 4.90
C ILE A 106 -21.09 14.82 4.09
N SER A 107 -22.42 14.72 4.13
CA SER A 107 -23.28 15.66 3.41
C SER A 107 -22.94 17.13 3.72
N SER A 108 -22.83 17.97 2.69
CA SER A 108 -22.46 19.40 2.81
C SER A 108 -23.42 20.27 3.64
N GLY A 109 -24.60 19.76 3.98
CA GLY A 109 -25.55 20.42 4.88
C GLY A 109 -25.32 20.13 6.37
N LEU A 110 -24.38 19.24 6.70
CA LEU A 110 -24.02 18.90 8.07
C LEU A 110 -22.89 19.78 8.57
N ASP A 111 -22.92 20.09 9.86
CA ASP A 111 -21.89 20.87 10.55
C ASP A 111 -20.77 19.91 11.01
N PRO A 112 -19.54 20.01 10.47
CA PRO A 112 -18.43 19.13 10.85
C PRO A 112 -18.13 19.11 12.36
N ALA A 113 -18.36 20.24 13.05
CA ALA A 113 -18.10 20.36 14.49
C ALA A 113 -19.13 19.64 15.35
N LYS A 114 -20.32 19.36 14.80
CA LYS A 114 -21.42 18.68 15.50
C LYS A 114 -21.66 17.26 15.03
N THR A 115 -21.07 16.87 13.91
CA THR A 115 -21.29 15.58 13.28
C THR A 115 -20.23 14.62 13.75
N LYS A 116 -20.64 13.54 14.41
CA LYS A 116 -19.72 12.48 14.83
C LYS A 116 -19.79 11.29 13.90
N VAL A 117 -18.62 10.77 13.58
CA VAL A 117 -18.43 9.56 12.78
C VAL A 117 -17.64 8.53 13.59
N ARG A 118 -17.76 7.27 13.21
CA ARG A 118 -17.05 6.15 13.82
C ARG A 118 -16.54 5.23 12.73
N PHE A 119 -15.25 4.91 12.77
CA PHE A 119 -14.64 3.92 11.89
C PHE A 119 -14.67 2.55 12.55
N SER A 120 -14.84 1.48 11.78
CA SER A 120 -14.66 0.10 12.23
C SER A 120 -13.72 -0.59 11.25
N TYR A 121 -12.62 -1.11 11.77
CA TYR A 121 -11.56 -1.76 11.01
C TYR A 121 -10.62 -2.53 11.96
N PRO A 122 -9.89 -3.55 11.45
CA PRO A 122 -8.91 -4.34 12.23
C PRO A 122 -7.64 -3.52 12.57
N ALA A 123 -7.73 -2.67 13.58
CA ALA A 123 -6.67 -1.73 13.90
C ALA A 123 -5.48 -2.34 14.67
N CYS A 124 -4.27 -2.02 14.25
CA CYS A 124 -3.05 -2.26 15.02
C CYS A 124 -2.57 -0.96 15.67
N ASP A 125 -2.89 -0.74 16.94
CA ASP A 125 -2.55 0.50 17.66
C ASP A 125 -1.03 0.83 17.58
N PRO A 126 -0.62 2.03 17.13
CA PRO A 126 0.80 2.41 17.05
C PRO A 126 1.50 2.52 18.41
N ALA A 127 0.75 2.62 19.52
CA ALA A 127 1.29 2.71 20.87
C ALA A 127 1.72 1.36 21.47
N ILE A 128 1.48 0.24 20.79
CA ILE A 128 1.81 -1.12 21.26
C ILE A 128 2.85 -1.83 20.38
N VAL A 129 3.66 -1.08 19.64
CA VAL A 129 4.85 -1.63 18.97
C VAL A 129 5.92 -1.91 20.01
N PHE A 130 6.46 -3.13 20.01
CA PHE A 130 7.50 -3.57 20.94
C PHE A 130 8.80 -3.85 20.21
N LYS A 131 9.90 -3.35 20.77
CA LYS A 131 11.24 -3.68 20.31
C LYS A 131 11.87 -4.69 21.25
N ARG A 132 12.57 -5.65 20.68
CA ARG A 132 13.45 -6.57 21.42
C ARG A 132 14.76 -6.75 20.65
N THR A 133 15.80 -7.11 21.38
CA THR A 133 17.06 -7.54 20.78
C THR A 133 17.24 -9.02 21.09
N VAL A 134 17.38 -9.85 20.05
CA VAL A 134 17.63 -11.29 20.17
C VAL A 134 18.96 -11.59 19.48
N ASP A 135 19.93 -12.11 20.22
CA ASP A 135 21.27 -12.46 19.70
C ASP A 135 21.99 -11.31 18.95
N GLY A 136 21.76 -10.07 19.37
CA GLY A 136 22.34 -8.88 18.74
C GLY A 136 21.57 -8.36 17.52
N VAL A 137 20.48 -9.03 17.13
CA VAL A 137 19.57 -8.62 16.07
C VAL A 137 18.38 -7.87 16.66
N MET A 138 18.08 -6.70 16.12
CA MET A 138 16.90 -5.92 16.48
C MET A 138 15.66 -6.51 15.83
N ASP A 139 14.59 -6.65 16.61
CA ASP A 139 13.31 -7.19 16.17
C ASP A 139 12.17 -6.30 16.67
N PHE A 140 11.19 -6.08 15.80
CA PHE A 140 10.04 -5.21 16.03
C PHE A 140 8.78 -6.06 15.94
N LEU A 141 8.08 -6.17 17.06
CA LEU A 141 6.91 -7.01 17.21
C LEU A 141 5.64 -6.16 17.23
N LEU A 142 4.67 -6.63 16.45
CA LEU A 142 3.29 -6.16 16.47
C LEU A 142 2.43 -7.13 17.29
N PRO A 143 1.31 -6.66 17.87
CA PRO A 143 0.29 -7.56 18.41
C PRO A 143 -0.18 -8.56 17.33
N PRO A 144 -0.73 -9.73 17.73
CA PRO A 144 -1.27 -10.70 16.79
C PRO A 144 -2.61 -10.28 16.17
N GLU A 145 -3.21 -9.20 16.65
CA GLU A 145 -4.51 -8.68 16.21
C GLU A 145 -4.34 -7.32 15.54
N GLY A 146 -5.10 -7.10 14.47
CA GLY A 146 -5.06 -5.87 13.70
C GLY A 146 -3.92 -5.85 12.70
N ASN A 147 -4.14 -5.24 11.56
CA ASN A 147 -3.23 -5.33 10.43
C ASN A 147 -3.05 -4.02 9.68
N ILE A 148 -3.87 -3.01 10.02
CA ILE A 148 -3.78 -1.68 9.43
C ILE A 148 -3.84 -0.57 10.47
N ARG A 149 -3.45 0.63 10.06
CA ARG A 149 -3.65 1.89 10.79
C ARG A 149 -4.24 2.93 9.87
N LEU A 150 -5.07 3.80 10.44
CA LEU A 150 -5.58 4.99 9.76
C LEU A 150 -4.98 6.25 10.38
N TRP A 151 -4.48 7.14 9.54
CA TRP A 151 -3.78 8.36 9.92
C TRP A 151 -4.39 9.59 9.26
N THR A 152 -4.32 10.75 9.92
CA THR A 152 -4.67 12.05 9.31
C THR A 152 -3.55 12.63 8.44
N LYS A 153 -2.38 12.00 8.44
CA LYS A 153 -1.20 12.41 7.68
C LYS A 153 -0.62 11.23 6.90
N ASN A 154 0.00 11.57 5.76
CA ASN A 154 0.71 10.60 4.93
C ASN A 154 1.96 10.06 5.65
N GLY A 155 2.45 8.90 5.21
CA GLY A 155 3.62 8.22 5.75
C GLY A 155 4.94 8.99 5.58
N SER A 156 5.05 9.83 4.55
CA SER A 156 6.17 10.77 4.37
C SER A 156 6.19 11.96 5.34
N THR A 157 5.15 12.17 6.15
CA THR A 157 5.07 13.28 7.12
C THR A 157 5.14 12.79 8.55
N ALA A 158 5.92 13.45 9.39
CA ALA A 158 6.04 13.19 10.82
C ALA A 158 4.68 13.17 11.56
N ARG A 159 4.36 12.01 12.14
CA ARG A 159 3.10 11.72 12.85
C ARG A 159 3.26 11.73 14.37
N ALA A 160 2.14 11.84 15.06
CA ALA A 160 2.00 11.53 16.48
C ALA A 160 1.08 10.32 16.63
N LYS A 161 1.52 9.29 17.36
CA LYS A 161 0.82 8.01 17.55
C LYS A 161 -0.50 8.13 18.29
N GLU A 162 -0.65 9.19 19.08
CA GLU A 162 -1.81 9.37 19.93
C GLU A 162 -3.08 9.53 19.08
N SER A 163 -4.22 9.16 19.66
CA SER A 163 -5.50 9.35 18.99
C SER A 163 -5.78 10.83 18.69
N ILE A 164 -6.38 11.10 17.53
CA ILE A 164 -6.87 12.44 17.13
C ILE A 164 -7.94 13.02 18.09
N VAL A 165 -8.57 12.17 18.91
CA VAL A 165 -9.56 12.58 19.92
C VAL A 165 -9.02 12.59 21.34
N LYS A 166 -7.71 12.39 21.55
CA LYS A 166 -7.10 12.53 22.89
C LYS A 166 -7.21 13.97 23.39
N ASP A 167 -7.68 14.15 24.63
CA ASP A 167 -8.08 15.45 25.18
C ASP A 167 -6.93 16.48 25.25
N SER A 168 -5.78 16.10 25.83
CA SER A 168 -4.71 17.04 26.16
C SER A 168 -3.59 17.13 25.13
N SER A 169 -3.45 16.11 24.29
CA SER A 169 -2.41 16.01 23.26
C SER A 169 -2.92 15.11 22.13
N PRO A 170 -3.84 15.60 21.27
CA PRO A 170 -4.31 14.83 20.14
C PRO A 170 -3.14 14.52 19.22
N GLY A 171 -3.06 13.28 18.76
CA GLY A 171 -2.10 12.88 17.73
C GLY A 171 -2.74 12.83 16.35
N ASP A 172 -2.25 11.93 15.52
CA ASP A 172 -2.64 11.77 14.11
C ASP A 172 -3.30 10.41 13.84
N TYR A 173 -3.36 9.51 14.82
CA TYR A 173 -3.97 8.18 14.67
C TYR A 173 -5.50 8.24 14.80
N ILE A 174 -6.21 7.57 13.90
CA ILE A 174 -7.67 7.50 13.86
C ILE A 174 -8.10 6.17 14.47
N PRO A 175 -8.49 6.11 15.75
CA PRO A 175 -8.81 4.83 16.41
C PRO A 175 -10.12 4.20 15.88
N PRO A 176 -10.23 2.86 15.89
CA PRO A 176 -11.49 2.18 15.60
C PRO A 176 -12.50 2.37 16.74
N ASP A 177 -13.79 2.29 16.41
CA ASP A 177 -14.93 2.20 17.31
C ASP A 177 -15.10 3.37 18.31
N VAL A 178 -14.44 4.50 18.06
CA VAL A 178 -14.54 5.74 18.85
C VAL A 178 -15.31 6.81 18.08
N ASP A 179 -16.12 7.60 18.80
CA ASP A 179 -16.83 8.74 18.22
C ASP A 179 -15.87 9.90 17.96
N ILE A 180 -15.73 10.25 16.69
CA ILE A 180 -14.83 11.30 16.20
C ILE A 180 -15.67 12.45 15.64
N PRO A 181 -15.57 13.67 16.19
CA PRO A 181 -16.10 14.86 15.53
C PRO A 181 -15.45 15.02 14.15
N PHE A 182 -16.23 15.17 13.08
CA PHE A 182 -15.70 15.22 11.71
C PHE A 182 -14.70 16.37 11.50
N GLU A 183 -14.84 17.48 12.23
CA GLU A 183 -13.88 18.59 12.23
C GLU A 183 -12.45 18.17 12.63
N LYS A 184 -12.28 17.04 13.33
CA LYS A 184 -10.95 16.48 13.66
C LYS A 184 -10.27 15.82 12.47
N LEU A 185 -11.05 15.37 11.48
CA LEU A 185 -10.55 14.83 10.21
C LEU A 185 -10.28 15.95 9.20
N ASN A 186 -11.22 16.90 9.09
CA ASN A 186 -11.01 18.13 8.33
C ASN A 186 -11.75 19.32 8.98
N PRO A 187 -11.04 20.30 9.58
CA PRO A 187 -11.68 21.45 10.21
C PRO A 187 -12.31 22.43 9.21
N ASN A 188 -11.95 22.32 7.93
CA ASN A 188 -12.31 23.30 6.90
C ASN A 188 -13.39 22.81 5.93
N GLY A 189 -13.94 21.61 6.12
CA GLY A 189 -14.92 21.08 5.17
C GLY A 189 -15.54 19.75 5.56
N ASN A 190 -16.39 19.28 4.66
CA ASN A 190 -17.16 18.05 4.79
C ASN A 190 -16.52 16.86 4.04
N VAL A 191 -15.27 17.02 3.58
CA VAL A 191 -14.49 16.01 2.86
C VAL A 191 -13.11 15.96 3.50
N ALA A 192 -12.68 14.82 4.02
CA ALA A 192 -11.37 14.63 4.61
C ALA A 192 -10.58 13.60 3.80
N VAL A 193 -9.26 13.76 3.75
CA VAL A 193 -8.34 12.74 3.25
C VAL A 193 -7.65 12.17 4.47
N ILE A 194 -7.74 10.85 4.62
CA ILE A 194 -7.03 10.06 5.62
C ILE A 194 -6.12 9.09 4.89
N TYR A 195 -5.24 8.40 5.62
CA TYR A 195 -4.21 7.57 5.04
C TYR A 195 -4.21 6.18 5.66
N LEU A 196 -4.23 5.16 4.81
CA LEU A 196 -4.21 3.76 5.16
C LEU A 196 -2.78 3.21 5.09
N GLU A 197 -2.31 2.70 6.21
CA GLU A 197 -1.06 1.98 6.37
C GLU A 197 -1.35 0.50 6.66
N ALA A 198 -0.75 -0.42 5.90
CA ALA A 198 -0.75 -1.83 6.25
C ALA A 198 0.51 -2.20 7.03
N VAL A 199 0.35 -2.84 8.18
CA VAL A 199 1.46 -3.17 9.11
C VAL A 199 1.60 -4.67 9.35
N GLN A 200 0.59 -5.47 9.02
CA GLN A 200 0.64 -6.93 9.09
C GLN A 200 -0.15 -7.56 7.95
N SER A 201 0.22 -8.76 7.52
CA SER A 201 -0.64 -9.57 6.64
C SER A 201 -1.75 -10.26 7.43
N PHE A 202 -2.83 -10.62 6.76
CA PHE A 202 -3.85 -11.46 7.36
C PHE A 202 -3.33 -12.90 7.41
N GLY A 203 -3.44 -13.57 8.55
CA GLY A 203 -3.15 -15.00 8.68
C GLY A 203 -4.24 -15.91 8.10
N ASP A 204 -5.12 -15.40 7.24
CA ASP A 204 -6.24 -16.14 6.64
C ASP A 204 -6.13 -16.26 5.12
N GLU A 205 -6.92 -17.18 4.56
CA GLU A 205 -6.88 -17.54 3.14
C GLU A 205 -7.28 -16.40 2.19
N THR A 206 -7.94 -15.33 2.68
CA THR A 206 -8.51 -14.28 1.83
C THR A 206 -7.66 -13.03 1.76
N ASN A 207 -6.94 -12.71 2.83
CA ASN A 207 -6.06 -11.55 2.95
C ASN A 207 -6.73 -10.23 2.51
N LYS A 208 -8.05 -10.17 2.72
CA LYS A 208 -9.00 -9.12 2.34
C LYS A 208 -9.85 -8.78 3.56
N ASP A 209 -10.04 -7.50 3.82
CA ASP A 209 -10.97 -7.00 4.84
C ASP A 209 -11.52 -5.64 4.40
N GLN A 210 -12.26 -4.97 5.28
CA GLN A 210 -12.94 -3.72 5.00
C GLN A 210 -12.65 -2.66 6.05
N ILE A 211 -12.75 -1.41 5.62
CA ILE A 211 -12.86 -0.25 6.49
C ILE A 211 -14.29 0.24 6.35
N SER A 212 -14.99 0.41 7.47
CA SER A 212 -16.34 0.96 7.47
C SER A 212 -16.39 2.27 8.22
N VAL A 213 -17.23 3.20 7.76
CA VAL A 213 -17.50 4.47 8.45
C VAL A 213 -19.00 4.67 8.63
N ALA A 214 -19.42 5.04 9.83
CA ALA A 214 -20.82 5.28 10.15
C ALA A 214 -20.99 6.60 10.90
N PHE A 215 -22.18 7.19 10.82
CA PHE A 215 -22.54 8.27 11.74
C PHE A 215 -22.81 7.71 13.15
N SER A 216 -22.24 8.35 14.17
CA SER A 216 -22.56 8.02 15.56
C SER A 216 -23.96 8.52 15.95
N ASP A 217 -24.34 9.70 15.43
CA ASP A 217 -25.58 10.40 15.80
C ASP A 217 -26.78 10.06 14.90
N TYR A 218 -26.53 9.58 13.67
CA TYR A 218 -27.56 9.25 12.67
C TYR A 218 -27.63 7.74 12.43
N LYS A 219 -28.06 6.98 13.45
CA LYS A 219 -27.99 5.50 13.46
C LYS A 219 -28.82 4.78 12.39
N ASP A 220 -29.81 5.45 11.81
CA ASP A 220 -30.65 4.91 10.73
C ASP A 220 -30.03 5.10 9.34
N VAL A 221 -28.93 5.87 9.25
CA VAL A 221 -28.16 6.02 8.02
C VAL A 221 -27.17 4.85 7.94
N PRO A 222 -27.18 4.06 6.85
CA PRO A 222 -26.22 2.97 6.69
C PRO A 222 -24.78 3.46 6.78
N ALA A 223 -23.91 2.60 7.31
CA ALA A 223 -22.48 2.77 7.17
C ALA A 223 -22.08 2.64 5.69
N ASP A 224 -20.94 3.21 5.36
CA ASP A 224 -20.27 2.99 4.08
C ASP A 224 -18.98 2.21 4.27
N SER A 225 -18.52 1.49 3.23
CA SER A 225 -17.38 0.58 3.39
C SER A 225 -16.62 0.26 2.12
N VAL A 226 -15.30 0.42 2.21
CA VAL A 226 -14.35 0.02 1.17
C VAL A 226 -13.65 -1.28 1.54
N PHE A 227 -13.27 -2.07 0.53
CA PHE A 227 -12.43 -3.25 0.69
C PHE A 227 -10.96 -2.96 0.41
N TYR A 228 -10.08 -3.65 1.11
CA TYR A 228 -8.65 -3.64 0.84
C TYR A 228 -8.06 -5.04 1.05
N SER A 229 -6.90 -5.27 0.43
CA SER A 229 -6.09 -6.47 0.61
C SER A 229 -4.63 -6.10 0.86
N VAL A 230 -3.97 -6.75 1.82
CA VAL A 230 -2.56 -6.47 2.15
C VAL A 230 -1.66 -7.33 1.27
N LEU A 231 -0.74 -6.72 0.53
CA LEU A 231 0.23 -7.42 -0.30
C LEU A 231 1.63 -7.28 0.30
N ARG A 232 2.27 -8.40 0.62
CA ARG A 232 3.69 -8.42 0.94
C ARG A 232 4.47 -8.82 -0.31
N LEU A 233 5.17 -7.85 -0.87
CA LEU A 233 5.99 -7.98 -2.07
C LEU A 233 7.42 -7.58 -1.70
N ARG A 234 8.41 -8.40 -2.06
CA ARG A 234 9.83 -8.05 -1.93
C ARG A 234 10.55 -8.30 -3.24
N MET A 235 11.52 -7.47 -3.53
CA MET A 235 12.37 -7.59 -4.71
C MET A 235 13.82 -7.37 -4.31
N GLY A 236 14.73 -8.15 -4.89
CA GLY A 236 16.15 -8.05 -4.60
C GLY A 236 17.03 -8.57 -5.72
N ILE A 237 18.27 -8.12 -5.70
CA ILE A 237 19.33 -8.41 -6.65
C ILE A 237 20.62 -8.61 -5.84
N ASP A 238 21.57 -9.41 -6.33
CA ASP A 238 22.86 -9.62 -5.64
C ASP A 238 23.73 -8.35 -5.79
N GLY A 239 23.46 -7.36 -4.94
CA GLY A 239 24.05 -6.03 -5.03
C GLY A 239 25.41 -5.94 -4.35
N ASN A 240 25.61 -6.73 -3.29
CA ASN A 240 26.88 -6.84 -2.59
C ASN A 240 27.84 -7.87 -3.21
N ARG A 241 27.39 -8.64 -4.21
CA ARG A 241 28.16 -9.64 -4.97
C ARG A 241 28.66 -10.79 -4.10
N ASP A 242 27.87 -11.22 -3.13
CA ASP A 242 28.18 -12.36 -2.26
C ASP A 242 27.54 -13.68 -2.73
N GLN A 243 26.85 -13.65 -3.88
CA GLN A 243 26.15 -14.78 -4.51
C GLN A 243 24.87 -15.21 -3.77
N VAL A 244 24.46 -14.46 -2.76
CA VAL A 244 23.20 -14.62 -2.04
C VAL A 244 22.34 -13.40 -2.36
N ILE A 245 21.06 -13.64 -2.62
CA ILE A 245 20.08 -12.55 -2.70
C ILE A 245 19.27 -12.61 -1.41
N ASP A 246 19.59 -11.72 -0.48
CA ASP A 246 18.86 -11.52 0.76
C ASP A 246 17.88 -10.35 0.61
N LEU A 247 16.59 -10.68 0.52
CA LEU A 247 15.50 -9.70 0.37
C LEU A 247 15.30 -8.77 1.58
N TYR A 248 16.10 -8.94 2.64
CA TYR A 248 16.13 -8.10 3.83
C TYR A 248 17.42 -7.28 3.92
N ASN A 249 18.44 -7.59 3.12
CA ASN A 249 19.70 -6.84 3.11
C ASN A 249 19.58 -5.58 2.24
N PRO A 250 19.78 -4.37 2.79
CA PRO A 250 19.76 -3.14 1.99
C PRO A 250 20.77 -3.12 0.84
N ALA A 251 21.88 -3.86 0.97
CA ALA A 251 22.88 -3.95 -0.08
C ALA A 251 22.36 -4.67 -1.35
N ASP A 252 21.28 -5.45 -1.23
CA ASP A 252 20.66 -6.21 -2.31
C ASP A 252 19.46 -5.49 -2.96
N ARG A 253 19.25 -4.22 -2.63
CA ARG A 253 18.21 -3.37 -3.25
C ARG A 253 18.66 -2.71 -4.54
N SER A 254 19.96 -2.74 -4.84
CA SER A 254 20.55 -2.15 -6.05
C SER A 254 21.79 -2.90 -6.46
N ALA A 255 22.05 -3.03 -7.76
CA ALA A 255 23.28 -3.63 -8.26
C ALA A 255 23.85 -2.84 -9.43
N LEU A 256 25.17 -2.96 -9.59
CA LEU A 256 25.86 -2.60 -10.82
C LEU A 256 26.06 -3.87 -11.64
N PHE A 257 25.49 -3.91 -12.84
CA PHE A 257 25.66 -4.98 -13.81
C PHE A 257 26.18 -4.41 -15.14
N TRP A 258 26.78 -5.29 -15.94
CA TRP A 258 27.38 -4.93 -17.20
C TRP A 258 26.32 -4.92 -18.30
N PRO A 259 26.44 -4.05 -19.32
CA PRO A 259 25.75 -4.28 -20.59
C PRO A 259 26.19 -5.63 -21.16
N ASN A 260 25.26 -6.43 -21.66
CA ASN A 260 25.53 -7.70 -22.34
C ASN A 260 26.04 -7.43 -23.78
N ASP A 261 27.17 -6.73 -23.91
CA ASP A 261 27.67 -6.16 -25.18
C ASP A 261 28.77 -6.98 -25.87
N ASP A 262 29.10 -8.14 -25.31
CA ASP A 262 29.94 -9.17 -25.88
C ASP A 262 29.13 -10.10 -26.82
N ARG A 263 29.72 -11.26 -27.13
CA ARG A 263 29.36 -12.08 -28.31
C ARG A 263 29.52 -13.56 -28.02
N ASP A 264 28.62 -14.09 -27.22
CA ASP A 264 28.63 -15.48 -26.82
C ASP A 264 28.15 -16.41 -27.94
N THR A 265 29.06 -17.29 -28.37
CA THR A 265 28.72 -18.25 -29.42
C THR A 265 29.15 -19.67 -29.14
N ARG A 266 28.33 -20.62 -29.59
CA ARG A 266 28.64 -22.04 -29.48
C ARG A 266 29.17 -22.61 -30.80
N ALA A 267 30.43 -23.03 -30.80
CA ALA A 267 31.10 -23.68 -31.92
C ALA A 267 31.36 -25.17 -31.65
N PHE A 268 31.39 -25.99 -32.71
CA PHE A 268 31.80 -27.39 -32.60
C PHE A 268 33.29 -27.50 -32.93
N SER A 269 34.10 -27.90 -31.96
CA SER A 269 35.52 -28.16 -32.11
C SER A 269 35.78 -29.67 -32.27
N LYS A 270 37.04 -30.03 -32.57
CA LYS A 270 37.48 -31.44 -32.62
C LYS A 270 37.28 -32.21 -31.30
N ASP A 271 37.19 -31.47 -30.18
CA ASP A 271 37.09 -32.02 -28.82
C ASP A 271 35.66 -31.88 -28.24
N GLY A 272 34.70 -31.42 -29.06
CA GLY A 272 33.31 -31.20 -28.66
C GLY A 272 32.85 -29.75 -28.83
N TYR A 273 31.65 -29.45 -28.32
CA TYR A 273 31.15 -28.07 -28.31
C TYR A 273 31.97 -27.20 -27.36
N VAL A 274 32.32 -26.00 -27.81
CA VAL A 274 32.99 -24.95 -27.04
C VAL A 274 32.15 -23.68 -27.19
N GLU A 275 32.03 -22.93 -26.11
CA GLU A 275 31.35 -21.63 -26.06
C GLU A 275 32.42 -20.56 -25.85
N ASP A 276 32.54 -19.60 -26.78
CA ASP A 276 33.62 -18.61 -26.85
C ASP A 276 33.20 -17.38 -27.68
N ASP A 277 33.93 -16.28 -27.49
CA ASP A 277 33.72 -15.02 -28.21
C ASP A 277 34.03 -15.19 -29.71
N LEU A 278 33.04 -14.94 -30.58
CA LEU A 278 33.29 -14.90 -32.03
C LEU A 278 33.18 -13.48 -32.60
N ASP A 279 34.29 -13.00 -33.12
CA ASP A 279 34.36 -11.76 -33.90
C ASP A 279 33.39 -11.84 -35.11
N GLY A 280 32.40 -10.94 -35.13
CA GLY A 280 31.48 -10.76 -36.27
C GLY A 280 30.03 -11.28 -36.10
N SER A 281 29.65 -11.85 -34.95
CA SER A 281 28.22 -12.14 -34.62
C SER A 281 27.47 -10.89 -34.14
N GLU A 282 26.16 -10.95 -33.97
CA GLU A 282 25.44 -9.86 -33.28
C GLU A 282 25.84 -9.84 -31.79
N ARG A 283 25.73 -8.70 -31.11
CA ARG A 283 25.95 -8.64 -29.66
C ARG A 283 24.76 -9.28 -28.96
N ASP A 284 24.97 -9.87 -27.81
CA ASP A 284 23.88 -10.58 -27.12
C ASP A 284 22.75 -9.63 -26.66
N CYS A 285 23.06 -8.35 -26.42
CA CYS A 285 22.04 -7.31 -26.18
C CYS A 285 21.34 -6.73 -27.42
N ASP A 286 21.70 -7.14 -28.65
CA ASP A 286 21.07 -6.64 -29.88
C ASP A 286 19.73 -7.35 -30.20
N ASP A 287 19.34 -8.38 -29.43
CA ASP A 287 18.08 -9.11 -29.58
C ASP A 287 17.36 -9.42 -28.24
N ASP A 288 16.20 -10.08 -28.33
CA ASP A 288 15.32 -10.42 -27.20
C ASP A 288 15.34 -11.93 -26.88
N THR A 289 16.46 -12.60 -27.14
CA THR A 289 16.61 -14.06 -27.03
C THR A 289 17.95 -14.48 -26.43
N ILE A 290 17.90 -15.39 -25.46
CA ILE A 290 19.13 -15.93 -24.85
C ILE A 290 19.69 -17.08 -25.71
N GLY A 291 20.97 -16.99 -26.07
CA GLY A 291 21.73 -18.08 -26.70
C GLY A 291 21.38 -18.34 -28.17
N THR A 292 21.12 -17.28 -28.96
CA THR A 292 20.69 -17.33 -30.37
C THR A 292 21.55 -18.22 -31.27
N SER A 293 22.83 -18.39 -30.96
CA SER A 293 23.71 -19.34 -31.64
C SER A 293 23.79 -20.70 -30.90
N LYS A 294 22.92 -21.63 -31.30
CA LYS A 294 22.94 -23.06 -30.88
C LYS A 294 22.81 -23.31 -29.35
N ALA A 295 22.04 -22.48 -28.65
CA ALA A 295 21.83 -22.57 -27.20
C ALA A 295 23.14 -22.42 -26.43
N CYS A 296 23.85 -21.31 -26.68
CA CYS A 296 24.98 -20.88 -25.87
C CYS A 296 24.44 -20.51 -24.48
N ILE A 297 24.85 -21.23 -23.44
CA ILE A 297 24.38 -20.99 -22.06
C ILE A 297 25.25 -19.94 -21.39
N ARG A 298 26.49 -19.75 -21.87
CA ARG A 298 27.39 -18.67 -21.43
C ARG A 298 26.75 -17.28 -21.45
N ASP A 299 25.84 -17.02 -22.39
CA ASP A 299 25.11 -15.74 -22.46
C ASP A 299 24.43 -15.40 -21.13
N LEU A 300 24.05 -16.41 -20.31
CA LEU A 300 23.52 -16.20 -18.96
C LEU A 300 24.53 -15.65 -17.93
N GLU A 301 25.84 -15.68 -18.20
CA GLU A 301 26.91 -15.21 -17.30
C GLU A 301 26.85 -13.69 -17.10
N ASP A 302 26.37 -12.94 -18.09
CA ASP A 302 26.28 -11.47 -18.07
C ASP A 302 24.96 -10.96 -17.49
N PHE A 303 24.02 -11.87 -17.23
CA PHE A 303 22.76 -11.54 -16.59
C PHE A 303 22.94 -11.39 -15.08
N THR A 304 22.21 -10.42 -14.54
CA THR A 304 22.01 -10.32 -13.10
C THR A 304 20.67 -10.94 -12.71
N LYS A 305 20.64 -11.65 -11.58
CA LYS A 305 19.42 -12.31 -11.09
C LYS A 305 18.56 -11.30 -10.34
N LEU A 306 17.30 -11.19 -10.75
CA LEU A 306 16.26 -10.48 -10.02
C LEU A 306 15.36 -11.50 -9.32
N HIS A 307 15.28 -11.45 -8.00
CA HIS A 307 14.32 -12.22 -7.22
C HIS A 307 13.11 -11.37 -6.88
N ILE A 308 11.92 -11.96 -7.04
CA ILE A 308 10.65 -11.37 -6.64
C ILE A 308 9.97 -12.38 -5.74
N GLU A 309 9.78 -12.00 -4.48
CA GLU A 309 9.01 -12.76 -3.51
C GLU A 309 7.67 -12.09 -3.33
N ILE A 310 6.62 -12.90 -3.36
CA ILE A 310 5.28 -12.45 -3.02
C ILE A 310 4.74 -13.46 -2.03
N ASP A 311 4.32 -12.96 -0.86
CA ASP A 311 3.79 -13.82 0.19
C ASP A 311 2.45 -14.39 -0.28
N ARG A 312 2.43 -15.69 -0.57
CA ARG A 312 1.30 -16.35 -1.23
C ARG A 312 0.23 -16.75 -0.21
N ASN A 313 -0.69 -15.84 0.07
CA ASN A 313 -2.03 -16.22 0.50
C ASN A 313 -2.91 -16.42 -0.75
N ASP A 314 -3.34 -17.66 -0.98
CA ASP A 314 -3.81 -18.24 -2.25
C ASP A 314 -5.04 -17.56 -2.93
N SER A 315 -5.73 -16.61 -2.29
CA SER A 315 -6.91 -15.92 -2.84
C SER A 315 -6.58 -14.74 -3.76
N ILE A 316 -5.58 -13.91 -3.42
CA ILE A 316 -5.24 -12.68 -4.15
C ILE A 316 -4.72 -13.02 -5.56
N TYR A 317 -4.11 -14.19 -5.71
CA TYR A 317 -3.39 -14.61 -6.92
C TYR A 317 -4.26 -15.30 -7.97
N LYS A 318 -5.58 -15.29 -7.84
CA LYS A 318 -6.47 -15.59 -8.97
C LYS A 318 -6.65 -14.39 -9.91
N ASN A 319 -6.06 -13.23 -9.55
CA ASN A 319 -6.06 -12.06 -10.42
C ASN A 319 -4.89 -12.15 -11.42
N PRO A 320 -5.15 -12.20 -12.74
CA PRO A 320 -4.13 -12.47 -13.77
C PRO A 320 -3.13 -11.32 -14.04
N ASP A 321 -3.25 -10.16 -13.37
CA ASP A 321 -2.68 -8.90 -13.88
C ASP A 321 -1.54 -8.28 -13.05
N LEU A 322 -0.86 -9.04 -12.17
CA LEU A 322 0.38 -8.50 -11.57
C LEU A 322 1.43 -8.29 -12.67
N SER A 323 1.73 -7.03 -12.93
CA SER A 323 2.62 -6.60 -14.00
C SER A 323 3.90 -6.01 -13.41
N LEU A 324 5.06 -6.45 -13.88
CA LEU A 324 6.34 -5.84 -13.56
C LEU A 324 6.61 -4.72 -14.56
N LEU A 325 6.77 -3.49 -14.08
CA LEU A 325 7.10 -2.33 -14.90
C LEU A 325 8.57 -1.95 -14.69
N VAL A 326 9.32 -1.87 -15.79
CA VAL A 326 10.68 -1.31 -15.79
C VAL A 326 10.63 0.13 -16.28
N LYS A 327 11.13 1.05 -15.45
CA LYS A 327 11.33 2.45 -15.84
C LYS A 327 12.82 2.70 -16.03
N SER A 328 13.23 2.90 -17.28
CA SER A 328 14.60 3.27 -17.63
C SER A 328 14.67 4.68 -18.23
N SER A 329 15.83 5.31 -18.13
CA SER A 329 16.11 6.61 -18.75
C SER A 329 17.40 6.50 -19.56
N GLY A 330 17.29 6.59 -20.89
CA GLY A 330 18.45 6.55 -21.79
C GLY A 330 19.09 5.18 -22.00
N VAL A 331 18.50 4.10 -21.48
CA VAL A 331 18.95 2.71 -21.67
C VAL A 331 17.75 1.79 -21.88
N THR A 332 17.95 0.71 -22.63
CA THR A 332 16.98 -0.39 -22.75
C THR A 332 17.39 -1.49 -21.78
N VAL A 333 16.41 -2.11 -21.11
CA VAL A 333 16.63 -3.23 -20.20
C VAL A 333 15.68 -4.35 -20.62
N ASN A 334 16.25 -5.52 -20.90
CA ASN A 334 15.48 -6.73 -21.17
C ASN A 334 15.38 -7.57 -19.89
N LEU A 335 14.19 -8.11 -19.63
CA LEU A 335 13.93 -9.02 -18.51
C LEU A 335 13.50 -10.37 -19.04
N PHE A 336 14.20 -11.41 -18.61
CA PHE A 336 13.91 -12.78 -18.99
C PHE A 336 13.40 -13.57 -17.79
N LYS A 337 12.28 -14.27 -17.98
CA LYS A 337 11.74 -15.18 -16.99
C LYS A 337 12.17 -16.61 -17.34
N VAL A 338 12.88 -17.25 -16.44
CA VAL A 338 13.17 -18.68 -16.55
C VAL A 338 11.90 -19.47 -16.25
N HIS A 339 11.46 -20.30 -17.20
CA HIS A 339 10.37 -21.23 -17.01
C HIS A 339 10.94 -22.58 -16.58
N ASP A 340 10.66 -23.00 -15.36
CA ASP A 340 11.04 -24.32 -14.89
C ASP A 340 10.18 -25.37 -15.60
N THR A 341 10.80 -26.23 -16.42
CA THR A 341 10.14 -27.34 -17.11
C THR A 341 10.42 -28.65 -16.41
N LEU A 342 10.28 -28.68 -15.08
CA LEU A 342 10.24 -29.92 -14.31
C LEU A 342 8.81 -30.47 -14.25
N SER A 343 8.31 -30.94 -15.40
CA SER A 343 7.30 -31.99 -15.41
C SER A 343 8.02 -33.34 -15.22
N LEU A 344 7.96 -33.89 -14.00
CA LEU A 344 8.17 -35.32 -13.77
C LEU A 344 6.86 -36.07 -13.85
#